data_AF-A0A2D5K843-F1
#
_entry.id   AF-A0A2D5K843-F1
#
_cell.length_a   1.000
_cell.length_b   1.000
_cell.length_c   1.000
_cell.angle_alpha   90.00
_cell.angle_beta   90.00
_cell.angle_gamma   90.00
#
_symmetry.space_group_name_H-M   'P 1'
#
loop_
_entity.id
_entity.type
_entity.pdbx_description
1 polymer ?
#
loop_
_entity_poly.entity_id
_entity_poly.type
_entity_poly.pdbx_seq_one_letter_code
_entity_poly.pdbx_strand_id
1 'polypeptide(L)' 'MARPAGTRPTQTVNGKAFEYALLLEFYERLNKITSVSITENEPYHNAKGCFDGFVEKEQDTFRITASAAINFGS' A
#
# COMPACT_ATOMS: atom_id res chain seq x y z
N MET A 1 19.42 -1.80 -9.01
CA MET A 1 19.55 -3.27 -9.05
C MET A 1 18.40 -3.80 -9.89
N ALA A 2 18.66 -4.58 -10.94
CA ALA A 2 17.63 -5.06 -11.88
C ALA A 2 17.00 -6.38 -11.39
N ARG A 3 15.68 -6.57 -11.60
CA ARG A 3 14.93 -7.80 -11.25
C ARG A 3 14.73 -8.70 -12.49
N PRO A 4 15.15 -9.98 -12.47
CA PRO A 4 14.59 -11.03 -13.34
C PRO A 4 14.15 -12.28 -12.50
N ALA A 5 13.16 -13.12 -12.83
CA ALA A 5 12.28 -13.29 -13.99
C ALA A 5 10.87 -13.70 -13.51
N GLY A 6 9.82 -13.36 -14.29
CA GLY A 6 8.40 -13.49 -13.90
C GLY A 6 7.77 -12.18 -13.43
N THR A 7 8.30 -11.05 -13.90
CA THR A 7 8.00 -9.71 -13.40
C THR A 7 6.55 -9.33 -13.69
N ARG A 8 5.72 -9.30 -12.64
CA ARG A 8 4.43 -8.59 -12.65
C ARG A 8 4.61 -7.22 -13.34
N PRO A 9 3.67 -6.79 -14.19
CA PRO A 9 3.77 -5.48 -14.84
C PRO A 9 4.04 -4.39 -13.79
N THR A 10 4.91 -3.42 -14.10
CA THR A 10 5.24 -2.33 -13.18
C THR A 10 3.98 -1.62 -12.68
N GLN A 11 2.98 -1.44 -13.56
CA GLN A 11 1.68 -0.90 -13.18
C GLN A 11 0.99 -1.73 -12.09
N THR A 12 0.99 -3.06 -12.23
CA THR A 12 0.40 -3.97 -11.23
C THR A 12 1.17 -3.89 -9.91
N VAL A 13 2.49 -3.88 -9.94
CA VAL A 13 3.31 -3.77 -8.71
C VAL A 13 3.06 -2.44 -8.01
N ASN A 14 3.09 -1.32 -8.74
CA ASN A 14 2.84 0.01 -8.20
C ASN A 14 1.41 0.14 -7.67
N GLY A 15 0.43 -0.35 -8.42
CA GLY A 15 -0.99 -0.34 -8.02
C GLY A 15 -1.20 -1.11 -6.72
N LYS A 16 -0.62 -2.31 -6.60
CA LYS A 16 -0.70 -3.12 -5.38
C LYS A 16 0.04 -2.49 -4.19
N ALA A 17 1.19 -1.86 -4.42
CA ALA A 17 1.88 -1.10 -3.36
C ALA A 17 1.03 0.08 -2.88
N PHE A 18 0.38 0.79 -3.80
CA PHE A 18 -0.53 1.89 -3.48
C PHE A 18 -1.80 1.41 -2.74
N GLU A 19 -2.41 0.29 -3.15
CA GLU A 19 -3.54 -0.33 -2.43
C GLU A 19 -3.18 -0.64 -0.96
N TYR A 20 -1.99 -1.18 -0.71
CA TYR A 20 -1.52 -1.44 0.65
C TYR A 20 -1.31 -0.13 1.45
N ALA A 21 -0.72 0.90 0.83
CA ALA A 21 -0.55 2.20 1.47
C ALA A 21 -1.91 2.84 1.83
N LEU A 22 -2.92 2.73 0.96
CA LEU A 22 -4.29 3.16 1.25
C LEU A 22 -4.89 2.42 2.45
N LEU A 23 -4.77 1.09 2.48
CA LEU A 23 -5.26 0.28 3.60
C LEU A 23 -4.66 0.75 4.93
N LEU A 24 -3.35 0.99 4.98
CA LEU A 24 -2.68 1.48 6.18
C LEU A 24 -3.16 2.88 6.59
N GLU A 25 -3.31 3.81 5.65
CA GLU A 25 -3.82 5.15 5.94
C GLU A 25 -5.26 5.13 6.48
N PHE A 26 -6.15 4.30 5.91
CA PHE A 26 -7.50 4.12 6.44
C PHE A 26 -7.48 3.51 7.83
N TYR A 27 -6.69 2.45 8.06
CA TYR A 27 -6.57 1.82 9.36
C TYR A 27 -6.08 2.79 10.43
N GLU A 28 -5.01 3.55 10.16
CA GLU A 28 -4.44 4.52 11.12
C GLU A 28 -5.41 5.64 11.48
N ARG A 29 -6.30 6.04 10.56
CA ARG A 29 -7.32 7.05 10.82
C ARG A 29 -8.51 6.47 11.56
N LEU A 30 -9.05 5.34 11.11
CA LEU A 30 -10.23 4.71 11.69
C LEU A 30 -9.94 4.17 13.10
N ASN A 31 -8.75 3.58 13.32
CA ASN A 31 -8.37 3.01 14.60
C ASN A 31 -8.21 4.07 15.72
N LYS A 32 -8.22 5.37 15.38
CA LYS A 32 -8.27 6.48 16.35
C LYS A 32 -9.68 6.77 16.86
N ILE A 33 -10.72 6.40 16.10
CA ILE A 33 -12.12 6.77 16.38
C ILE A 33 -13.05 5.58 16.61
N THR A 34 -12.66 4.38 16.17
CA THR A 34 -13.40 3.14 16.38
C THR A 34 -12.46 1.95 16.36
N SER A 35 -12.93 0.80 16.85
CA SER A 35 -12.14 -0.45 16.82
C SER A 35 -12.24 -1.08 15.43
N VAL A 36 -11.10 -1.16 14.74
CA VAL A 36 -10.97 -1.85 13.45
C VAL A 36 -9.76 -2.78 13.50
N SER A 37 -9.80 -3.82 12.68
CA SER A 37 -8.67 -4.72 12.46
C SER A 37 -8.46 -4.92 10.96
N ILE A 38 -7.22 -5.11 10.54
CA ILE A 38 -6.91 -5.52 9.17
C ILE A 38 -7.07 -7.04 9.08
N THR A 39 -7.83 -7.51 8.08
CA THR A 39 -7.92 -8.94 7.77
C THR A 39 -6.73 -9.35 6.90
N GLU A 40 -5.82 -10.14 7.44
CA GLU A 40 -4.64 -10.64 6.73
C GLU A 40 -4.99 -11.87 5.86
N ASN A 41 -5.49 -11.61 4.66
CA ASN A 41 -5.79 -12.63 3.65
C ASN A 41 -4.76 -12.61 2.50
N GLU A 42 -4.93 -13.48 1.48
CA GLU A 42 -4.01 -13.52 0.33
C GLU A 42 -3.87 -12.14 -0.36
N PRO A 43 -4.96 -11.39 -0.65
CA PRO A 43 -4.85 -10.03 -1.18
C PRO A 43 -4.01 -9.08 -0.31
N TYR A 44 -4.15 -9.14 1.01
CA TYR A 44 -3.33 -8.36 1.94
C TYR A 44 -1.85 -8.69 1.77
N HIS A 45 -1.48 -9.97 1.84
CA HIS A 45 -0.09 -10.39 1.70
C HIS A 45 0.48 -10.07 0.31
N ASN A 46 -0.34 -10.15 -0.74
CA ASN A 46 0.04 -9.82 -2.10
C ASN A 46 0.39 -8.32 -2.25
N ALA A 47 -0.49 -7.46 -1.73
CA ALA A 47 -0.32 -6.01 -1.74
C ALA A 47 0.86 -5.58 -0.85
N LYS A 48 0.96 -6.14 0.36
CA LYS A 48 2.09 -5.94 1.28
C LYS A 48 3.41 -6.34 0.63
N GLY A 49 3.48 -7.51 0.00
CA GLY A 49 4.69 -7.97 -0.69
C GLY A 49 5.09 -7.11 -1.88
N CYS A 50 4.14 -6.43 -2.54
CA CYS A 50 4.46 -5.38 -3.52
C CYS A 50 5.07 -4.15 -2.86
N PHE A 51 4.46 -3.67 -1.77
CA PHE A 51 4.91 -2.49 -1.03
C PHE A 51 6.29 -2.68 -0.41
N ASP A 52 6.50 -3.77 0.32
CA ASP A 52 7.76 -4.14 0.97
C ASP A 52 8.90 -4.36 -0.04
N GLY A 53 8.57 -4.55 -1.33
CA GLY A 53 9.54 -4.68 -2.42
C GLY A 53 10.19 -3.37 -2.86
N PHE A 54 9.70 -2.22 -2.40
CA PHE A 54 10.26 -0.89 -2.65
C PHE A 54 11.18 -0.45 -1.52
N VAL A 55 12.12 0.47 -1.79
CA VAL A 55 12.91 1.07 -0.71
C VAL A 55 12.06 2.05 0.10
N GLU A 56 12.48 2.34 1.33
CA GLU A 56 11.75 3.21 2.27
C GLU A 56 11.29 4.54 1.64
N LYS A 57 12.18 5.23 0.91
CA LYS A 57 11.83 6.48 0.24
C LYS A 57 10.68 6.35 -0.79
N GLU A 58 10.62 5.22 -1.48
CA GLU A 58 9.54 4.93 -2.43
C GLU A 58 8.26 4.54 -1.70
N GLN A 59 8.37 3.77 -0.60
CA GLN A 59 7.26 3.47 0.30
C GLN A 59 6.63 4.74 0.88
N ASP A 60 7.43 5.70 1.32
CA ASP A 60 6.98 7.03 1.78
C ASP A 60 6.19 7.76 0.70
N THR A 61 6.63 7.67 -0.56
CA THR A 61 5.92 8.30 -1.68
C THR A 61 4.52 7.70 -1.86
N PHE A 62 4.37 6.38 -1.73
CA PHE A 62 3.06 5.73 -1.75
C PHE A 62 2.18 6.16 -0.57
N ARG A 63 2.75 6.28 0.64
CA ARG A 63 2.04 6.72 1.85
C ARG A 63 1.56 8.17 1.76
N ILE A 64 2.43 9.08 1.30
CA ILE A 64 2.07 10.49 1.03
C ILE A 64 0.95 10.57 -0.01
N THR A 65 1.08 9.82 -1.10
CA THR A 65 0.07 9.80 -2.17
C THR A 65 -1.26 9.24 -1.67
N ALA A 66 -1.24 8.17 -0.87
CA ALA A 66 -2.43 7.58 -0.28
C ALA A 66 -3.13 8.55 0.70
N SER A 67 -2.33 9.23 1.53
CA SER A 67 -2.82 10.26 2.45
C SER A 67 -3.49 11.43 1.70
N ALA A 68 -2.87 11.89 0.62
CA ALA A 68 -3.44 12.90 -0.27
C ALA A 68 -4.74 12.42 -0.92
N ALA A 69 -4.78 11.20 -1.46
CA ALA A 69 -5.98 10.62 -2.08
C ALA A 69 -7.17 10.56 -1.10
N ILE A 70 -6.93 10.21 0.16
CA ILE A 70 -7.98 10.20 1.19
C ILE A 70 -8.43 11.62 1.55
N ASN A 71 -7.53 12.60 1.57
CA ASN A 71 -7.86 14.00 1.92
C ASN A 71 -8.54 14.78 0.79
N PHE A 72 -8.28 14.45 -0.48
CA PHE A 72 -8.86 15.14 -1.64
C PHE A 72 -10.05 14.40 -2.27
N GLY A 73 -10.26 13.13 -1.91
CA GLY A 73 -11.40 12.31 -2.36
C GLY A 73 -12.63 12.38 -1.45
N SER A 74 -12.55 13.14 -0.34
CA SER A 74 -13.64 13.37 0.62
C SER A 74 -14.28 14.74 0.47
#